data_AF-A0A227G0S0-F1
#
_entry.id   AF-A0A227G0S0-F1
#
_cell.length_a   1.000
_cell.length_b   1.000
_cell.length_c   1.000
_cell.angle_alpha   90.00
_cell.angle_beta   90.00
_cell.angle_gamma   90.00
#
_symmetry.space_group_name_H-M   'P 1'
#
loop_
_entity.id
_entity.type
_entity.pdbx_description
1 polymer ?
#
loop_
_entity_poly.entity_id
_entity_poly.type
_entity_poly.pdbx_seq_one_letter_code
_entity_poly.pdbx_strand_id
1 'polypeptide(L)' 'VNRTTRTDKVLGADQRVDTYTALQAMTIWPAYQHFEESYKGSIEVGKNADLIILDNNPMKIEPKALKDLN' A
#
# COMPACT_ATOMS: atom_id res chain seq x y z
N VAL A 1 -4.84 1.75 -7.06
CA VAL A 1 -6.10 2.11 -6.36
C VAL A 1 -6.97 3.10 -7.16
N ASN A 2 -6.69 4.42 -7.20
CA ASN A 2 -7.61 5.40 -7.83
C ASN A 2 -7.59 5.46 -9.37
N ARG A 3 -6.41 5.40 -10.02
CA ARG A 3 -6.24 5.51 -11.49
C ARG A 3 -7.01 6.69 -12.13
N THR A 4 -6.83 7.89 -11.59
CA THR A 4 -7.47 9.13 -12.06
C THR A 4 -6.44 10.12 -12.62
N THR A 5 -6.77 10.83 -13.71
CA THR A 5 -5.94 11.92 -14.26
C THR A 5 -6.04 13.19 -13.41
N ARG A 6 -5.24 14.20 -13.78
CA ARG A 6 -5.32 15.57 -13.24
C ARG A 6 -6.66 16.27 -13.54
N THR A 7 -7.44 15.76 -14.49
CA THR A 7 -8.77 16.25 -14.86
C THR A 7 -9.89 15.31 -14.40
N ASP A 8 -9.62 14.49 -13.37
CA ASP A 8 -10.54 13.52 -12.76
C ASP A 8 -11.06 12.39 -13.69
N LYS A 9 -10.49 12.23 -14.88
CA LYS A 9 -10.85 11.12 -15.76
C LYS A 9 -10.26 9.80 -15.24
N VAL A 10 -11.07 8.75 -15.16
CA VAL A 10 -10.58 7.40 -14.83
C VAL A 10 -9.86 6.79 -16.03
N LEU A 11 -8.66 6.22 -15.79
CA LEU A 11 -7.86 5.53 -16.81
C LEU A 11 -7.74 4.04 -16.50
N GLY A 12 -8.31 3.18 -17.35
CA GLY A 12 -8.23 1.73 -17.19
C GLY A 12 -8.78 1.26 -15.84
N ALA A 13 -10.09 1.40 -15.64
CA ALA A 13 -10.74 1.05 -14.38
C ALA A 13 -10.48 -0.41 -13.97
N ASP A 14 -10.45 -1.32 -14.95
CA ASP A 14 -10.22 -2.75 -14.73
C ASP A 14 -8.78 -3.08 -14.31
N GLN A 15 -7.86 -2.12 -14.43
CA GLN A 15 -6.47 -2.24 -14.00
C GLN A 15 -6.26 -1.66 -12.58
N ARG A 16 -7.35 -1.33 -11.86
CA ARG A 16 -7.27 -0.95 -10.45
C ARG A 16 -7.01 -2.19 -9.61
N VAL A 17 -6.21 -1.99 -8.58
CA VAL A 17 -6.07 -2.94 -7.47
C VAL A 17 -6.72 -2.34 -6.23
N ASP A 18 -7.20 -3.21 -5.35
CA ASP A 18 -7.70 -2.83 -4.04
C ASP A 18 -6.56 -2.32 -3.12
N THR A 19 -6.93 -1.74 -1.98
CA THR A 19 -5.99 -1.14 -1.04
C THR A 19 -5.04 -2.16 -0.42
N TYR A 20 -5.49 -3.38 -0.14
CA TYR A 20 -4.64 -4.41 0.47
C TYR A 20 -3.56 -4.86 -0.51
N THR A 21 -3.96 -5.13 -1.76
CA THR A 21 -3.02 -5.43 -2.85
C THR A 21 -1.99 -4.30 -3.02
N ALA A 22 -2.42 -3.04 -2.94
CA ALA A 22 -1.50 -1.90 -3.00
C ALA A 22 -0.52 -1.85 -1.80
N LEU A 23 -0.97 -2.18 -0.59
CA LEU A 23 -0.08 -2.29 0.57
C LEU A 23 0.97 -3.37 0.37
N GLN A 24 0.60 -4.55 -0.13
CA GLN A 24 1.55 -5.63 -0.44
C GLN A 24 2.57 -5.20 -1.50
N ALA A 25 2.11 -4.51 -2.55
CA ALA A 25 2.96 -3.98 -3.61
C ALA A 25 3.99 -2.93 -3.12
N MET A 26 3.74 -2.29 -1.97
CA MET A 26 4.63 -1.31 -1.36
C MET A 26 5.45 -1.87 -0.18
N THR A 27 5.21 -3.13 0.24
CA THR A 27 5.84 -3.71 1.44
C THR A 27 6.50 -5.05 1.14
N ILE A 28 5.74 -6.14 1.15
CA ILE A 28 6.29 -7.50 1.07
C ILE A 28 6.76 -7.89 -0.34
N TRP A 29 6.12 -7.40 -1.41
CA TRP A 29 6.52 -7.77 -2.77
C TRP A 29 7.88 -7.17 -3.18
N PRO A 30 8.17 -5.88 -2.92
CA PRO A 30 9.51 -5.35 -3.13
C PRO A 30 10.56 -6.03 -2.25
N ALA A 31 10.24 -6.32 -0.98
CA ALA A 31 11.15 -7.06 -0.10
C ALA A 31 11.52 -8.43 -0.70
N TYR A 32 10.52 -9.18 -1.19
CA TYR A 32 10.75 -10.44 -1.89
C TYR A 32 11.58 -10.27 -3.18
N GLN A 33 11.26 -9.27 -4.00
CA GLN A 33 11.97 -8.99 -5.25
C GLN A 33 13.47 -8.69 -5.02
N HIS A 34 13.80 -8.12 -3.85
CA HIS A 34 15.17 -7.80 -3.45
C HIS A 34 15.82 -8.86 -2.55
N PHE A 35 15.14 -9.97 -2.25
CA PHE A 35 15.59 -11.02 -1.32
C PHE A 35 15.80 -10.54 0.13
N GLU A 36 14.96 -9.60 0.56
CA GLU A 36 15.02 -8.92 1.85
C GLU A 36 13.83 -9.29 2.76
N GLU A 37 12.94 -10.16 2.30
CA GLU A 37 11.73 -10.58 3.02
C GLU A 37 12.03 -11.29 4.34
N SER A 38 13.24 -11.81 4.53
CA SER A 38 13.69 -12.43 5.78
C SER A 38 13.82 -11.44 6.94
N TYR A 39 14.00 -10.14 6.64
CA TYR A 39 14.22 -9.12 7.67
C TYR A 39 13.36 -7.86 7.52
N LYS A 40 12.62 -7.65 6.41
CA LYS A 40 11.65 -6.54 6.27
C LYS A 40 10.43 -6.90 5.43
N GLY A 41 9.50 -5.96 5.31
CA GLY A 41 8.32 -6.05 4.43
C GLY A 41 7.05 -6.62 5.06
N SER A 42 7.10 -7.13 6.30
CA SER A 42 5.91 -7.52 7.07
C SER A 42 6.15 -7.39 8.58
N ILE A 43 5.06 -7.45 9.36
CA ILE A 43 5.10 -7.39 10.82
C ILE A 43 5.15 -8.82 11.37
N GLU A 44 6.36 -9.31 11.58
CA GLU A 44 6.64 -10.68 12.06
C GLU A 44 7.82 -10.67 13.04
N VAL A 45 7.85 -11.65 13.94
CA VAL A 45 8.94 -11.79 14.91
C VAL A 45 10.27 -12.03 14.19
N GLY A 46 11.31 -11.30 14.60
CA GLY A 46 12.67 -11.42 14.04
C GLY A 46 12.97 -10.47 12.87
N LYS A 47 11.97 -9.72 12.37
CA LYS A 47 12.16 -8.66 11.36
C LYS A 47 12.50 -7.31 12.01
N ASN A 48 12.99 -6.38 11.21
CA ASN A 48 13.20 -5.00 11.62
C ASN A 48 11.88 -4.37 12.08
N ALA A 49 11.95 -3.57 13.14
CA ALA A 49 10.80 -2.83 13.67
C ALA A 49 10.54 -1.53 12.88
N ASP A 50 10.55 -1.62 11.55
CA ASP A 50 10.25 -0.52 10.63
C ASP A 50 8.74 -0.38 10.47
N LEU A 51 8.12 0.43 11.33
CA LEU A 51 6.67 0.55 11.47
C LEU A 51 6.21 1.98 11.20
N ILE A 52 5.00 2.12 10.68
CA ILE A 52 4.27 3.39 10.59
C ILE A 52 2.96 3.28 11.38
N ILE A 53 2.62 4.34 12.09
CA ILE A 53 1.33 4.47 12.77
C ILE A 53 0.50 5.42 11.92
N LEU A 54 -0.72 4.99 11.56
CA LEU A 54 -1.65 5.79 10.79
C LEU A 54 -2.80 6.27 11.67
N ASP A 55 -3.25 7.50 11.47
CA ASP A 55 -4.37 8.09 12.20
C ASP A 55 -5.72 7.42 11.91
N ASN A 56 -5.85 6.69 10.80
CA ASN A 56 -7.04 5.96 10.40
C ASN A 56 -6.72 4.61 9.75
N ASN A 57 -7.73 3.73 9.69
CA ASN A 57 -7.58 2.44 9.03
C ASN A 57 -7.66 2.59 7.49
N PRO A 58 -6.56 2.33 6.73
CA PRO A 58 -6.53 2.51 5.28
C PRO A 58 -7.51 1.60 4.54
N MET A 59 -7.95 0.50 5.15
CA MET A 59 -8.92 -0.43 4.55
C MET A 59 -10.38 0.02 4.71
N LYS A 60 -10.65 1.08 5.48
CA LYS A 60 -12.01 1.55 5.81
C LYS A 60 -12.30 2.97 5.37
N ILE A 61 -11.41 3.58 4.60
CA ILE A 61 -11.59 4.94 4.07
C ILE A 61 -11.71 4.92 2.55
N GLU A 62 -12.23 6.01 2.00
CA GLU A 62 -12.29 6.18 0.56
C GLU A 62 -10.88 6.17 -0.06
N PRO A 63 -10.66 5.43 -1.16
CA PRO A 63 -9.35 5.34 -1.82
C PRO A 63 -8.70 6.69 -2.16
N LYS A 64 -9.49 7.74 -2.40
CA LYS A 64 -8.98 9.09 -2.65
C LYS A 64 -8.36 9.75 -1.41
N ALA A 65 -8.80 9.37 -0.20
CA ALA A 65 -8.33 9.91 1.07
C ALA A 65 -7.04 9.24 1.59
N LEU A 66 -6.62 8.10 0.99
CA LEU A 66 -5.38 7.40 1.37
C LEU A 66 -4.14 8.29 1.36
N LYS A 67 -4.09 9.31 0.49
CA LYS A 67 -2.95 10.23 0.36
C LYS A 67 -2.87 11.26 1.49
N ASP A 68 -3.96 11.42 2.25
CA ASP A 68 -4.12 12.45 3.28
C ASP A 68 -3.96 11.85 4.70
N LEU A 69 -3.64 10.55 4.79
CA LEU A 69 -3.34 9.86 6.05
C LEU A 69 -2.04 10.37 6.67
N ASN A 70 -2.04 10.59 7.97
CA ASN A 70 -0.86 10.94 8.77
C ASN A 70 -0.32 9.73 9.53
#